data_AF-A0A3C1HFB4-F1
#
_entry.id   AF-A0A3C1HFB4-F1
#
_cell.length_a   1.000
_cell.length_b   1.000
_cell.length_c   1.000
_cell.angle_alpha   90.00
_cell.angle_beta   90.00
_cell.angle_gamma   90.00
#
_symmetry.space_group_name_H-M   'P 1'
#
loop_
_entity.id
_entity.type
_entity.pdbx_description
1 polymer ?
#
loop_
_entity_poly.entity_id
_entity_poly.type
_entity_poly.pdbx_seq_one_letter_code
_entity_poly.pdbx_strand_id
1 'polypeptide(L)'
;MASKPYATQAPSISTFPPGIPFIIGNEAAERFSFYGMRAILMVFMTKLLRDRMGALAPLSKEEAMVCYHSFEAAAYFFPLAGALLSDIFLGKYRTILSLSIVYCLGHLALALDDTLLGLQVGLTLIAIGSGGIKPCVSSHVGDQFGAGNRHLLERAFYWFYFSINAGSVVATLLIPKLLESYGPHVAFGVPGVLMGVATVVFWLGRNRFVHVPPGGRKFLRDLLDPEGLRALGRLSVVYLFSAAFWCLSDQAYSAWVDQAGRMDLRFLGNTWLPSQISAVNPLLVLVFIPAFAYGLYPALNRFFRLTSLRKIGIGLVFPVIAFLLSAWIEQRLAAGIRVNVGWQLLGHALLTAGEVLCYGTCLEFSYTQAPARMKSAVMSLMLASISLGNGLTALVNKLIQNPDHTAKLSGAPYYLAFAAFMTVAVVVYVPVAMRFRVKELVSGADDSSPA
;
A
#
# COMPACT_ATOMS: atom_id res chain seq x y z
N MET A 1 1.04 -7.45 43.30
CA MET A 1 0.12 -8.30 42.51
C MET A 1 0.91 -8.90 41.36
N ALA A 2 1.14 -10.21 41.34
CA ALA A 2 1.79 -10.87 40.21
C ALA A 2 0.89 -10.71 38.97
N SER A 3 1.38 -10.03 37.93
CA SER A 3 0.65 -9.86 36.68
C SER A 3 0.37 -11.25 36.10
N LYS A 4 -0.91 -11.57 35.84
CA LYS A 4 -1.27 -12.79 35.11
C LYS A 4 -0.45 -12.82 33.80
N PRO A 5 0.25 -13.92 33.49
CA PRO A 5 1.00 -14.02 32.24
C PRO A 5 0.05 -13.90 31.06
N TYR A 6 0.49 -13.20 30.00
CA TYR A 6 -0.29 -13.04 28.77
C TYR A 6 -0.57 -14.41 28.13
N ALA A 7 -1.74 -14.56 27.50
CA ALA A 7 -2.08 -15.77 26.77
C ALA A 7 -1.14 -15.94 25.57
N THR A 8 -0.59 -17.13 25.36
CA THR A 8 0.35 -17.43 24.25
C THR A 8 -0.24 -18.35 23.19
N GLN A 9 -1.43 -18.88 23.42
CA GLN A 9 -2.17 -19.75 22.51
C GLN A 9 -3.61 -19.27 22.34
N ALA A 10 -4.20 -19.56 21.20
CA ALA A 10 -5.57 -19.20 20.92
C ALA A 10 -6.54 -19.89 21.90
N PRO A 11 -7.54 -19.17 22.42
CA PRO A 11 -8.51 -19.73 23.35
C PRO A 11 -9.36 -20.81 22.66
N SER A 12 -9.70 -21.87 23.41
CA SER A 12 -10.64 -22.91 22.95
C SER A 12 -12.07 -22.41 23.04
N ILE A 13 -12.44 -21.47 22.16
CA ILE A 13 -13.78 -20.89 22.03
C ILE A 13 -14.30 -21.11 20.62
N SER A 14 -15.62 -21.22 20.48
CA SER A 14 -16.31 -21.24 19.17
C SER A 14 -16.72 -19.85 18.69
N THR A 15 -16.68 -18.85 19.58
CA THR A 15 -17.08 -17.48 19.29
C THR A 15 -15.93 -16.65 18.73
N PHE A 16 -16.26 -15.45 18.28
CA PHE A 16 -15.30 -14.47 17.78
C PHE A 16 -14.29 -14.08 18.88
N PRO A 17 -12.97 -14.05 18.62
CA PRO A 17 -11.99 -13.72 19.65
C PRO A 17 -12.16 -12.28 20.16
N PRO A 18 -12.10 -12.06 21.49
CA PRO A 18 -12.37 -10.76 22.10
C PRO A 18 -11.30 -9.70 21.78
N GLY A 19 -10.12 -10.12 21.29
CA GLY A 19 -9.08 -9.21 20.83
C GLY A 19 -9.37 -8.56 19.47
N ILE A 20 -10.16 -9.20 18.61
CA ILE A 20 -10.33 -8.76 17.22
C ILE A 20 -10.92 -7.34 17.08
N PRO A 21 -11.93 -6.91 17.86
CA PRO A 21 -12.42 -5.54 17.78
C PRO A 21 -11.35 -4.47 18.00
N PHE A 22 -10.38 -4.72 18.89
CA PHE A 22 -9.26 -3.79 19.14
C PHE A 22 -8.30 -3.73 17.94
N ILE A 23 -8.07 -4.86 17.27
CA ILE A 23 -7.20 -4.91 16.08
C ILE A 23 -7.86 -4.19 14.90
N ILE A 24 -9.15 -4.44 14.64
CA ILE A 24 -9.89 -3.78 13.55
C ILE A 24 -10.03 -2.27 13.81
N GLY A 25 -10.34 -1.87 15.06
CA GLY A 25 -10.43 -0.45 15.43
C GLY A 25 -9.10 0.28 15.27
N ASN A 26 -7.99 -0.36 15.69
CA ASN A 26 -6.64 0.13 15.44
C ASN A 26 -6.34 0.26 13.94
N GLU A 27 -6.68 -0.76 13.13
CA GLU A 27 -6.43 -0.74 11.69
C GLU A 27 -7.18 0.41 11.00
N ALA A 28 -8.46 0.62 11.33
CA ALA A 28 -9.24 1.72 10.76
C ALA A 28 -8.58 3.10 11.01
N ALA A 29 -8.15 3.35 12.25
CA ALA A 29 -7.57 4.62 12.67
C ALA A 29 -6.14 4.82 12.10
N GLU A 30 -5.32 3.76 12.09
CA GLU A 30 -4.00 3.82 11.46
C GLU A 30 -4.10 4.04 9.94
N ARG A 31 -5.05 3.39 9.26
CA ARG A 31 -5.25 3.55 7.81
C ARG A 31 -5.74 4.94 7.48
N PHE A 32 -6.66 5.48 8.29
CA PHE A 32 -7.02 6.89 8.19
C PHE A 32 -5.77 7.78 8.29
N SER A 33 -4.91 7.52 9.28
CA SER A 33 -3.70 8.33 9.49
C SER A 33 -2.75 8.30 8.30
N PHE A 34 -2.43 7.09 7.81
CA PHE A 34 -1.52 6.90 6.68
C PHE A 34 -2.05 7.56 5.40
N TYR A 35 -3.28 7.22 4.99
CA TYR A 35 -3.84 7.71 3.74
C TYR A 35 -4.17 9.20 3.79
N GLY A 36 -4.60 9.71 4.94
CA GLY A 36 -4.87 11.13 5.15
C GLY A 36 -3.63 12.00 4.98
N MET A 37 -2.54 11.63 5.67
CA MET A 37 -1.25 12.28 5.52
C MET A 37 -0.74 12.18 4.07
N ARG A 38 -0.77 10.97 3.49
CA ARG A 38 -0.31 10.72 2.12
C ARG A 38 -1.06 11.57 1.08
N ALA A 39 -2.38 11.72 1.23
CA ALA A 39 -3.22 12.47 0.30
C ALA A 39 -2.84 13.95 0.18
N ILE A 40 -2.24 14.54 1.22
CA ILE A 40 -1.85 15.96 1.20
C ILE A 40 -0.37 16.20 0.94
N LEU A 41 0.49 15.18 0.96
CA LEU A 41 1.94 15.35 0.82
C LEU A 41 2.34 16.12 -0.44
N MET A 42 1.80 15.74 -1.60
CA MET A 42 2.16 16.38 -2.87
C MET A 42 1.78 17.87 -2.87
N VAL A 43 0.58 18.19 -2.38
CA VAL A 43 0.08 19.58 -2.30
C VAL A 43 0.89 20.37 -1.27
N PHE A 44 1.22 19.77 -0.13
CA PHE A 44 2.03 20.39 0.91
C PHE A 44 3.43 20.77 0.38
N MET A 45 4.14 19.82 -0.21
CA MET A 45 5.50 20.03 -0.71
C MET A 45 5.58 21.08 -1.81
N THR A 46 4.57 21.14 -2.69
CA THR A 46 4.58 22.03 -3.87
C THR A 46 3.96 23.40 -3.63
N LYS A 47 3.28 23.61 -2.49
CA LYS A 47 2.56 24.87 -2.24
C LYS A 47 2.74 25.49 -0.86
N LEU A 48 2.98 24.68 0.17
CA LEU A 48 2.85 25.12 1.58
C LEU A 48 4.12 24.93 2.41
N LEU A 49 5.15 24.28 1.88
CA LEU A 49 6.44 24.10 2.56
C LEU A 49 7.05 25.46 2.90
N ARG A 50 7.65 25.58 4.09
CA ARG A 50 8.32 26.81 4.56
C ARG A 50 9.81 26.63 4.78
N ASP A 51 10.54 27.74 4.75
CA ASP A 51 11.91 27.81 5.26
C ASP A 51 11.94 28.06 6.77
N ARG A 52 13.16 28.09 7.35
CA ARG A 52 13.35 28.32 8.80
C ARG A 52 12.94 29.72 9.27
N MET A 53 12.78 30.67 8.35
CA MET A 53 12.33 32.03 8.64
C MET A 53 10.81 32.15 8.50
N GLY A 54 10.12 31.08 8.12
CA GLY A 54 8.68 31.02 7.93
C GLY A 54 8.21 31.51 6.55
N ALA A 55 9.11 31.81 5.61
CA ALA A 55 8.72 32.15 4.24
C ALA A 55 8.36 30.88 3.45
N LEU A 56 7.50 31.02 2.43
CA LEU A 56 7.16 29.88 1.54
C LEU A 56 8.39 29.48 0.73
N ALA A 57 8.73 28.19 0.78
CA ALA A 57 9.83 27.58 0.05
C ALA A 57 9.38 26.24 -0.57
N PRO A 58 8.38 26.25 -1.48
CA PRO A 58 7.87 25.02 -2.09
C PRO A 58 8.94 24.33 -2.95
N LEU A 59 8.87 23.01 -2.98
CA LEU A 59 9.67 22.19 -3.88
C LEU A 59 9.15 22.29 -5.32
N SER A 60 10.04 22.10 -6.29
CA SER A 60 9.63 21.79 -7.65
C SER A 60 8.82 20.48 -7.68
N LYS A 61 8.04 20.28 -8.75
CA LYS A 61 7.27 19.06 -8.94
C LYS A 61 8.16 17.82 -8.86
N GLU A 62 9.31 17.85 -9.52
CA GLU A 62 10.24 16.72 -9.61
C GLU A 62 10.89 16.41 -8.25
N GLU A 63 11.27 17.43 -7.47
CA GLU A 63 11.77 17.26 -6.10
C GLU A 63 10.69 16.66 -5.18
N ALA A 64 9.46 17.15 -5.27
CA ALA A 64 8.32 16.61 -4.53
C ALA A 64 8.03 15.15 -4.93
N MET A 65 8.12 14.80 -6.22
CA MET A 65 7.99 13.42 -6.71
C MET A 65 9.09 12.51 -6.14
N VAL A 66 10.35 12.98 -6.13
CA VAL A 66 11.46 12.21 -5.53
C VAL A 66 11.20 11.96 -4.05
N CYS A 67 10.79 12.98 -3.29
CA CYS A 67 10.50 12.85 -1.87
C CYS A 67 9.33 11.89 -1.61
N TYR A 68 8.20 12.10 -2.30
CA TYR A 68 6.99 11.28 -2.18
C TYR A 68 7.28 9.79 -2.43
N HIS A 69 7.90 9.48 -3.56
CA HIS A 69 8.14 8.10 -3.95
C HIS A 69 9.29 7.46 -3.17
N SER A 70 10.26 8.25 -2.67
CA SER A 70 11.29 7.73 -1.76
C SER A 70 10.67 7.36 -0.40
N PHE A 71 9.71 8.15 0.09
CA PHE A 71 8.93 7.83 1.27
C PHE A 71 8.10 6.55 1.09
N GLU A 72 7.31 6.44 0.02
CA GLU A 72 6.54 5.21 -0.25
C GLU A 72 7.47 4.01 -0.42
N ALA A 73 8.60 4.17 -1.12
CA ALA A 73 9.59 3.11 -1.27
C ALA A 73 10.09 2.61 0.09
N ALA A 74 10.42 3.52 1.01
CA ALA A 74 10.85 3.17 2.36
C ALA A 74 9.71 2.51 3.17
N ALA A 75 8.50 3.06 3.14
CA ALA A 75 7.34 2.54 3.87
C ALA A 75 6.95 1.11 3.43
N TYR A 76 7.25 0.72 2.19
CA TYR A 76 7.05 -0.64 1.68
C TYR A 76 8.32 -1.51 1.71
N PHE A 77 9.48 -0.96 2.08
CA PHE A 77 10.71 -1.70 2.35
C PHE A 77 10.79 -2.21 3.80
N PHE A 78 10.45 -1.34 4.77
CA PHE A 78 10.48 -1.66 6.20
C PHE A 78 9.61 -2.85 6.66
N PRO A 79 8.56 -3.33 5.94
CA PRO A 79 7.94 -4.61 6.24
C PRO A 79 8.94 -5.76 6.38
N LEU A 80 9.99 -5.82 5.56
CA LEU A 80 11.03 -6.86 5.68
C LEU A 80 11.72 -6.81 7.05
N ALA A 81 12.09 -5.60 7.50
CA ALA A 81 12.72 -5.39 8.80
C ALA A 81 11.74 -5.66 9.96
N GLY A 82 10.48 -5.23 9.82
CA GLY A 82 9.43 -5.44 10.82
C GLY A 82 9.11 -6.93 11.05
N ALA A 83 9.01 -7.70 9.95
CA ALA A 83 8.84 -9.15 10.03
C ALA A 83 10.00 -9.80 10.80
N LEU A 84 11.25 -9.53 10.41
CA LEU A 84 12.44 -10.05 11.10
C LEU A 84 12.48 -9.65 12.59
N LEU A 85 12.15 -8.39 12.90
CA LEU A 85 12.11 -7.89 14.27
C LEU A 85 11.08 -8.64 15.12
N SER A 86 9.88 -8.86 14.57
CA SER A 86 8.79 -9.55 15.26
C SER A 86 9.04 -11.05 15.43
N ASP A 87 9.50 -11.74 14.38
CA ASP A 87 9.60 -13.20 14.37
C ASP A 87 10.87 -13.71 15.07
N ILE A 88 11.94 -12.90 15.12
CA ILE A 88 13.22 -13.31 15.73
C ILE A 88 13.36 -12.80 17.17
N PHE A 89 12.97 -11.57 17.47
CA PHE A 89 13.39 -10.90 18.70
C PHE A 89 12.24 -10.54 19.66
N LEU A 90 11.23 -9.80 19.19
CA LEU A 90 10.28 -9.13 20.08
C LEU A 90 8.92 -9.81 20.21
N GLY A 91 8.51 -10.61 19.22
CA GLY A 91 7.12 -11.02 19.05
C GLY A 91 6.27 -9.90 18.46
N LYS A 92 5.18 -10.26 17.76
CA LYS A 92 4.33 -9.32 16.99
C LYS A 92 3.76 -8.19 17.83
N TYR A 93 3.18 -8.48 18.99
CA TYR A 93 2.55 -7.45 19.84
C TYR A 93 3.54 -6.35 20.25
N ARG A 94 4.75 -6.72 20.70
CA ARG A 94 5.76 -5.74 21.13
C ARG A 94 6.29 -4.93 19.96
N THR A 95 6.52 -5.57 18.80
CA THR A 95 6.91 -4.87 17.57
C THR A 95 5.86 -3.88 17.11
N ILE A 96 4.57 -4.27 17.11
CA ILE A 96 3.46 -3.38 16.72
C ILE A 96 3.43 -2.18 17.65
N LEU A 97 3.45 -2.40 18.97
CA LEU A 97 3.34 -1.31 19.94
C LEU A 97 4.53 -0.35 19.88
N SER A 98 5.77 -0.86 19.82
CA SER A 98 6.98 -0.01 19.80
C SER A 98 7.07 0.81 18.52
N LEU A 99 6.82 0.20 17.35
CA LEU A 99 6.87 0.89 16.07
C LEU A 99 5.67 1.83 15.88
N SER A 100 4.53 1.57 16.51
CA SER A 100 3.40 2.53 16.52
C SER A 100 3.75 3.81 17.28
N ILE A 101 4.58 3.74 18.33
CA ILE A 101 5.09 4.95 19.01
C ILE A 101 6.01 5.75 18.07
N VAL A 102 6.93 5.07 17.37
CA VAL A 102 7.78 5.72 16.34
C VAL A 102 6.92 6.38 15.27
N TYR A 103 5.84 5.71 14.86
CA TYR A 103 4.88 6.25 13.91
C TYR A 103 4.18 7.52 14.44
N CYS A 104 3.73 7.52 15.70
CA CYS A 104 3.15 8.71 16.34
C CYS A 104 4.13 9.88 16.36
N LEU A 105 5.41 9.64 16.67
CA LEU A 105 6.45 10.66 16.67
C LEU A 105 6.69 11.25 15.27
N GLY A 106 6.59 10.42 14.23
CA GLY A 106 6.68 10.91 12.86
C GLY A 106 5.55 11.86 12.47
N HIS A 107 4.31 11.54 12.87
CA HIS A 107 3.19 12.47 12.69
C HIS A 107 3.33 13.73 13.54
N LEU A 108 3.83 13.62 14.76
CA LEU A 108 4.10 14.77 15.61
C LEU A 108 5.11 15.72 14.96
N ALA A 109 6.17 15.18 14.35
CA ALA A 109 7.14 15.98 13.61
C ALA A 109 6.49 16.74 12.44
N LEU A 110 5.68 16.08 11.61
CA LEU A 110 4.95 16.74 10.51
C LEU A 110 3.94 17.79 11.00
N ALA A 111 3.34 17.58 12.18
CA ALA A 111 2.36 18.51 12.74
C ALA A 111 3.01 19.76 13.35
N LEU A 112 4.26 19.68 13.83
CA LEU A 112 4.95 20.78 14.50
C LEU A 112 5.88 21.58 13.58
N ASP A 113 6.44 20.95 12.55
CA ASP A 113 7.47 21.54 11.70
C ASP A 113 7.10 21.37 10.21
N ASP A 114 6.68 22.48 9.59
CA ASP A 114 6.32 22.56 8.17
C ASP A 114 7.50 22.90 7.24
N THR A 115 8.73 22.78 7.75
CA THR A 115 9.96 22.91 6.96
C THR A 115 10.38 21.59 6.31
N LEU A 116 11.35 21.66 5.39
CA LEU A 116 11.95 20.47 4.77
C LEU A 116 12.54 19.49 5.80
N LEU A 117 13.09 19.99 6.91
CA LEU A 117 13.65 19.14 7.96
C LEU A 117 12.55 18.37 8.69
N GLY A 118 11.48 19.06 9.11
CA GLY A 118 10.30 18.45 9.71
C GLY A 118 9.69 17.38 8.82
N LEU A 119 9.57 17.68 7.53
CA LEU A 119 9.11 16.73 6.52
C LEU A 119 10.00 15.47 6.45
N GLN A 120 11.32 15.62 6.33
CA GLN A 120 12.25 14.50 6.23
C GLN A 120 12.27 13.63 7.49
N VAL A 121 12.27 14.24 8.67
CA VAL A 121 12.22 13.52 9.95
C VAL A 121 10.89 12.79 10.07
N GLY A 122 9.78 13.50 9.83
CA GLY A 122 8.43 12.96 9.94
C GLY A 122 8.20 11.77 9.01
N LEU A 123 8.50 11.92 7.72
CA LEU A 123 8.35 10.84 6.73
C LEU A 123 9.25 9.64 7.03
N THR A 124 10.47 9.86 7.52
CA THR A 124 11.39 8.77 7.90
C THR A 124 10.81 7.94 9.05
N LEU A 125 10.37 8.61 10.11
CA LEU A 125 9.77 7.95 11.28
C LEU A 125 8.45 7.24 10.91
N ILE A 126 7.61 7.86 10.07
CA ILE A 126 6.39 7.24 9.55
C ILE A 126 6.73 6.00 8.70
N ALA A 127 7.73 6.06 7.83
CA ALA A 127 8.12 4.92 6.99
C ALA A 127 8.59 3.72 7.84
N ILE A 128 9.40 3.97 8.87
CA ILE A 128 9.85 2.94 9.82
C ILE A 128 8.66 2.37 10.60
N GLY A 129 7.82 3.25 11.16
CA GLY A 129 6.68 2.87 11.98
C GLY A 129 5.63 2.09 11.18
N SER A 130 5.03 2.74 10.18
CA SER A 130 3.98 2.15 9.33
C SER A 130 4.47 0.92 8.57
N GLY A 131 5.68 0.96 8.01
CA GLY A 131 6.24 -0.15 7.26
C GLY A 131 6.48 -1.36 8.14
N GLY A 132 7.10 -1.17 9.31
CA GLY A 132 7.44 -2.30 10.17
C GLY A 132 6.24 -2.96 10.86
N ILE A 133 5.12 -2.25 11.05
CA ILE A 133 3.89 -2.88 11.60
C ILE A 133 3.06 -3.65 10.58
N LYS A 134 3.07 -3.27 9.28
CA LYS A 134 2.25 -3.90 8.20
C LYS A 134 2.24 -5.44 8.20
N PRO A 135 3.39 -6.15 8.22
CA PRO A 135 3.38 -7.62 8.21
C PRO A 135 2.98 -8.22 9.56
N CYS A 136 3.16 -7.46 10.65
CA CYS A 136 2.89 -7.92 12.00
C CYS A 136 1.39 -7.89 12.32
N VAL A 137 0.67 -6.84 11.93
CA VAL A 137 -0.75 -6.66 12.28
C VAL A 137 -1.63 -7.72 11.61
N SER A 138 -1.46 -7.93 10.30
CA SER A 138 -2.23 -8.92 9.55
C SER A 138 -2.03 -10.35 10.07
N SER A 139 -0.79 -10.71 10.40
CA SER A 139 -0.48 -12.00 10.99
C SER A 139 -0.95 -12.11 12.45
N HIS A 140 -1.00 -11.01 13.20
CA HIS A 140 -1.52 -10.96 14.57
C HIS A 140 -3.03 -11.21 14.63
N VAL A 141 -3.80 -10.80 13.61
CA VAL A 141 -5.22 -11.17 13.46
C VAL A 141 -5.36 -12.69 13.41
N GLY A 142 -4.57 -13.35 12.56
CA GLY A 142 -4.61 -14.80 12.38
C GLY A 142 -4.32 -15.57 13.67
N ASP A 143 -3.36 -15.10 14.46
CA ASP A 143 -2.94 -15.73 15.72
C ASP A 143 -4.05 -15.76 16.79
N GLN A 144 -5.11 -14.97 16.64
CA GLN A 144 -6.22 -14.95 17.61
C GLN A 144 -7.18 -16.12 17.44
N PHE A 145 -7.10 -16.85 16.33
CA PHE A 145 -8.02 -17.93 15.98
C PHE A 145 -7.39 -19.30 16.21
N GLY A 146 -8.11 -20.16 16.92
CA GLY A 146 -7.77 -21.56 17.16
C GLY A 146 -8.66 -22.51 16.35
N ALA A 147 -8.57 -23.82 16.62
CA ALA A 147 -9.37 -24.83 15.92
C ALA A 147 -10.88 -24.60 16.06
N GLY A 148 -11.36 -24.19 17.25
CA GLY A 148 -12.78 -24.02 17.54
C GLY A 148 -13.49 -22.87 16.83
N ASN A 149 -12.75 -21.82 16.43
CA ASN A 149 -13.31 -20.62 15.80
C ASN A 149 -12.67 -20.29 14.43
N ARG A 150 -11.88 -21.19 13.85
CA ARG A 150 -11.20 -20.99 12.56
C ARG A 150 -12.13 -20.60 11.41
N HIS A 151 -13.37 -21.10 11.42
CA HIS A 151 -14.40 -20.77 10.44
C HIS A 151 -14.80 -19.27 10.45
N LEU A 152 -14.48 -18.53 11.51
CA LEU A 152 -14.74 -17.09 11.63
C LEU A 152 -13.58 -16.21 11.14
N LEU A 153 -12.41 -16.81 10.84
CA LEU A 153 -11.21 -16.08 10.44
C LEU A 153 -11.43 -15.27 9.15
N GLU A 154 -12.10 -15.87 8.16
CA GLU A 154 -12.44 -15.21 6.91
C GLU A 154 -13.30 -13.96 7.15
N ARG A 155 -14.30 -14.07 8.03
CA ARG A 155 -15.15 -12.94 8.44
C ARG A 155 -14.36 -11.83 9.12
N ALA A 156 -13.32 -12.17 9.89
CA ALA A 156 -12.44 -11.17 10.49
C ALA A 156 -11.61 -10.44 9.43
N PHE A 157 -11.08 -11.16 8.42
CA PHE A 157 -10.38 -10.53 7.31
C PHE A 157 -11.29 -9.66 6.44
N TYR A 158 -12.58 -10.00 6.29
CA TYR A 158 -13.53 -9.09 5.63
C TYR A 158 -13.69 -7.77 6.38
N TRP A 159 -13.85 -7.79 7.70
CA TRP A 159 -13.91 -6.57 8.50
C TRP A 159 -12.59 -5.79 8.48
N PHE A 160 -11.46 -6.49 8.54
CA PHE A 160 -10.13 -5.90 8.41
C PHE A 160 -9.98 -5.16 7.08
N TYR A 161 -10.34 -5.83 5.98
CA TYR A 161 -10.29 -5.27 4.63
C TYR A 161 -11.25 -4.08 4.44
N PHE A 162 -12.46 -4.18 4.97
CA PHE A 162 -13.41 -3.08 4.98
C PHE A 162 -12.86 -1.88 5.75
N SER A 163 -12.24 -2.10 6.92
CA SER A 163 -11.69 -1.03 7.75
C SER A 163 -10.57 -0.25 7.05
N ILE A 164 -9.72 -0.93 6.27
CA ILE A 164 -8.67 -0.31 5.45
C ILE A 164 -9.27 0.66 4.43
N ASN A 165 -10.25 0.18 3.66
CA ASN A 165 -10.86 0.97 2.60
C ASN A 165 -11.71 2.12 3.17
N ALA A 166 -12.49 1.87 4.22
CA ALA A 166 -13.27 2.89 4.89
C ALA A 166 -12.38 4.00 5.47
N GLY A 167 -11.31 3.64 6.20
CA GLY A 167 -10.34 4.60 6.72
C GLY A 167 -9.70 5.43 5.61
N SER A 168 -9.30 4.80 4.50
CA SER A 168 -8.71 5.46 3.34
C SER A 168 -9.66 6.48 2.69
N VAL A 169 -10.92 6.10 2.45
CA VAL A 169 -11.93 6.98 1.84
C VAL A 169 -12.18 8.21 2.72
N VAL A 170 -12.47 8.00 4.00
CA VAL A 170 -12.79 9.10 4.91
C VAL A 170 -11.59 10.06 5.03
N ALA A 171 -10.37 9.52 5.15
CA ALA A 171 -9.17 10.34 5.26
C ALA A 171 -8.89 11.15 4.00
N THR A 172 -8.98 10.52 2.82
CA THR A 172 -8.69 11.16 1.53
C THR A 172 -9.72 12.24 1.19
N LEU A 173 -10.96 12.13 1.69
CA LEU A 173 -11.98 13.16 1.53
C LEU A 173 -11.86 14.30 2.55
N LEU A 174 -11.49 13.99 3.81
CA LEU A 174 -11.50 14.95 4.91
C LEU A 174 -10.20 15.75 5.03
N ILE A 175 -9.04 15.09 5.00
CA ILE A 175 -7.75 15.74 5.28
C ILE A 175 -7.39 16.86 4.29
N PRO A 176 -7.65 16.73 2.97
CA PRO A 176 -7.46 17.85 2.05
C PRO A 176 -8.28 19.10 2.38
N LYS A 177 -9.52 18.93 2.89
CA LYS A 177 -10.36 20.07 3.31
C LYS A 177 -9.80 20.73 4.58
N LEU A 178 -9.26 19.94 5.51
CA LEU A 178 -8.59 20.46 6.69
C LEU A 178 -7.34 21.25 6.31
N LEU A 179 -6.58 20.79 5.31
CA LEU A 179 -5.43 21.52 4.79
C LEU A 179 -5.82 22.90 4.25
N GLU A 180 -6.88 22.98 3.45
CA GLU A 180 -7.36 24.25 2.87
C GLU A 180 -7.92 25.20 3.94
N SER A 181 -8.64 24.67 4.93
CA SER A 181 -9.36 25.49 5.92
C SER A 181 -8.52 25.88 7.15
N TYR A 182 -7.57 25.03 7.55
CA TYR A 182 -6.86 25.16 8.82
C TYR A 182 -5.32 25.04 8.70
N GLY A 183 -4.80 24.76 7.51
CA GLY A 183 -3.36 24.71 7.25
C GLY A 183 -2.67 23.39 7.64
N PRO A 184 -1.34 23.29 7.41
CA PRO A 184 -0.59 22.04 7.47
C PRO A 184 -0.53 21.43 8.88
N HIS A 185 -0.38 22.25 9.93
CA HIS A 185 -0.28 21.76 11.32
C HIS A 185 -1.52 20.95 11.72
N VAL A 186 -2.72 21.42 11.39
CA VAL A 186 -3.97 20.71 11.68
C VAL A 186 -4.13 19.50 10.76
N ALA A 187 -3.84 19.66 9.47
CA ALA A 187 -4.00 18.61 8.47
C ALA A 187 -3.06 17.40 8.69
N PHE A 188 -1.86 17.62 9.23
CA PHE A 188 -0.95 16.55 9.68
C PHE A 188 -1.21 16.11 11.13
N GLY A 189 -1.66 17.03 11.98
CA GLY A 189 -1.96 16.75 13.39
C GLY A 189 -3.15 15.82 13.60
N VAL A 190 -4.24 15.96 12.83
CA VAL A 190 -5.42 15.09 12.95
C VAL A 190 -5.09 13.62 12.66
N PRO A 191 -4.40 13.27 11.56
CA PRO A 191 -3.81 11.94 11.37
C PRO A 191 -2.99 11.49 12.59
N GLY A 192 -2.08 12.33 13.08
CA GLY A 192 -1.23 12.02 14.24
C GLY A 192 -2.00 11.67 15.52
N VAL A 193 -3.04 12.43 15.84
CA VAL A 193 -3.93 12.15 16.98
C VAL A 193 -4.62 10.81 16.79
N LEU A 194 -5.14 10.53 15.59
CA LEU A 194 -5.79 9.24 15.32
C LEU A 194 -4.82 8.06 15.35
N MET A 195 -3.57 8.23 14.93
CA MET A 195 -2.53 7.22 15.12
C MET A 195 -2.22 6.99 16.61
N GLY A 196 -2.21 8.05 17.41
CA GLY A 196 -2.11 7.96 18.87
C GLY A 196 -3.29 7.17 19.48
N VAL A 197 -4.51 7.48 19.05
CA VAL A 197 -5.72 6.73 19.45
C VAL A 197 -5.62 5.27 19.02
N ALA A 198 -5.19 4.97 17.80
CA ALA A 198 -4.97 3.61 17.30
C ALA A 198 -4.03 2.83 18.23
N THR A 199 -2.89 3.43 18.57
CA THR A 199 -1.89 2.87 19.47
C THR A 199 -2.45 2.57 20.86
N VAL A 200 -3.24 3.49 21.41
CA VAL A 200 -3.90 3.31 22.72
C VAL A 200 -4.95 2.19 22.65
N VAL A 201 -5.78 2.16 21.61
CA VAL A 201 -6.79 1.09 21.40
C VAL A 201 -6.13 -0.27 21.31
N PHE A 202 -5.03 -0.39 20.54
CA PHE A 202 -4.26 -1.63 20.47
C PHE A 202 -3.71 -2.01 21.85
N TRP A 203 -3.12 -1.07 22.60
CA TRP A 203 -2.61 -1.32 23.94
C TRP A 203 -3.71 -1.74 24.95
N LEU A 204 -4.94 -1.22 24.82
CA LEU A 204 -6.07 -1.64 25.67
C LEU A 204 -6.44 -3.12 25.46
N GLY A 205 -6.22 -3.64 24.24
CA GLY A 205 -6.44 -5.05 23.91
C GLY A 205 -5.41 -6.04 24.49
N ARG A 206 -4.32 -5.56 25.11
CA ARG A 206 -3.19 -6.40 25.59
C ARG A 206 -3.57 -7.57 26.50
N ASN A 207 -4.64 -7.47 27.28
CA ASN A 207 -5.08 -8.57 28.15
C ASN A 207 -6.07 -9.53 27.46
N ARG A 208 -6.45 -9.23 26.22
CA ARG A 208 -7.39 -9.99 25.38
C ARG A 208 -6.70 -10.67 24.19
N PHE A 209 -5.47 -10.26 23.86
CA PHE A 209 -4.71 -10.83 22.76
C PHE A 209 -3.98 -12.12 23.11
N VAL A 210 -3.83 -12.95 22.09
CA VAL A 210 -2.86 -14.04 22.03
C VAL A 210 -1.50 -13.46 21.63
N HIS A 211 -0.49 -13.71 22.45
CA HIS A 211 0.89 -13.27 22.31
C HIS A 211 1.77 -14.45 21.91
N VAL A 212 1.84 -14.72 20.61
CA VAL A 212 2.71 -15.77 20.07
C VAL A 212 4.17 -15.38 20.33
N PRO A 213 4.97 -16.26 20.98
CA PRO A 213 6.38 -16.00 21.22
C PRO A 213 7.18 -15.98 19.90
N PRO A 214 8.29 -15.22 19.83
CA PRO A 214 9.13 -15.21 18.63
C PRO A 214 9.71 -16.60 18.34
N GLY A 215 9.77 -16.97 17.06
CA GLY A 215 10.34 -18.23 16.60
C GLY A 215 11.88 -18.29 16.67
N GLY A 216 12.53 -17.13 16.83
CA GLY A 216 13.98 -17.03 17.00
C GLY A 216 14.76 -17.54 15.79
N ARG A 217 15.90 -18.21 16.03
CA ARG A 217 16.78 -18.69 14.95
C ARG A 217 16.14 -19.74 14.04
N LYS A 218 15.06 -20.40 14.47
CA LYS A 218 14.33 -21.37 13.63
C LYS A 218 13.72 -20.70 12.40
N PHE A 219 13.14 -19.50 12.58
CA PHE A 219 12.57 -18.74 11.47
C PHE A 219 13.61 -18.41 10.38
N LEU A 220 14.82 -18.00 10.78
CA LEU A 220 15.90 -17.71 9.83
C LEU A 220 16.33 -18.96 9.06
N ARG A 221 16.37 -20.13 9.72
CA ARG A 221 16.67 -21.41 9.06
C ARG A 221 15.59 -21.78 8.06
N ASP A 222 14.32 -21.61 8.41
CA ASP A 222 13.18 -21.88 7.53
C ASP A 222 13.14 -20.94 6.31
N LEU A 223 13.59 -19.69 6.47
CA LEU A 223 13.70 -18.71 5.39
C LEU A 223 14.85 -19.02 4.42
N LEU A 224 15.99 -19.45 4.96
CA LEU A 224 17.20 -19.80 4.20
C LEU A 224 17.19 -21.24 3.67
N ASP A 225 16.10 -21.98 3.91
CA ASP A 225 15.88 -23.31 3.39
C ASP A 225 15.93 -23.31 1.85
N PRO A 226 16.67 -24.23 1.20
CA PRO A 226 16.83 -24.24 -0.25
C PRO A 226 15.52 -24.33 -1.04
N GLU A 227 14.50 -25.03 -0.52
CA GLU A 227 13.18 -25.07 -1.16
C GLU A 227 12.51 -23.69 -1.09
N GLY A 228 12.59 -23.05 0.08
CA GLY A 228 12.07 -21.70 0.30
C GLY A 228 12.73 -20.65 -0.59
N LEU A 229 14.06 -20.62 -0.65
CA LEU A 229 14.81 -19.69 -1.50
C LEU A 229 14.48 -19.87 -2.99
N ARG A 230 14.32 -21.12 -3.45
CA ARG A 230 13.88 -21.40 -4.83
C ARG A 230 12.44 -20.94 -5.09
N ALA A 231 11.54 -21.10 -4.12
CA ALA A 231 10.17 -20.60 -4.24
C ALA A 231 10.14 -19.06 -4.31
N LEU A 232 10.84 -18.38 -3.40
CA LEU A 232 10.98 -16.92 -3.40
C LEU A 232 11.61 -16.41 -4.69
N GLY A 233 12.71 -17.01 -5.16
CA GLY A 233 13.37 -16.62 -6.41
C GLY A 233 12.46 -16.72 -7.64
N ARG A 234 11.63 -17.76 -7.71
CA ARG A 234 10.62 -17.89 -8.79
C ARG A 234 9.54 -16.81 -8.68
N LEU A 235 9.02 -16.55 -7.48
CA LEU A 235 8.01 -15.53 -7.25
C LEU A 235 8.54 -14.11 -7.54
N SER A 236 9.80 -13.84 -7.21
CA SER A 236 10.47 -12.58 -7.53
C SER A 236 10.39 -12.22 -9.00
N VAL A 237 10.46 -13.21 -9.91
CA VAL A 237 10.31 -12.97 -11.36
C VAL A 237 8.96 -12.35 -11.68
N VAL A 238 7.87 -12.84 -11.07
CA VAL A 238 6.52 -12.26 -11.24
C VAL A 238 6.42 -10.90 -10.56
N TYR A 239 7.05 -10.75 -9.40
CA TYR A 239 7.04 -9.50 -8.64
C TYR A 239 7.80 -8.35 -9.30
N LEU A 240 8.76 -8.60 -10.18
CA LEU A 240 9.36 -7.54 -11.00
C LEU A 240 8.33 -6.85 -11.90
N PHE A 241 7.36 -7.60 -12.42
CA PHE A 241 6.27 -7.02 -13.22
C PHE A 241 5.23 -6.33 -12.33
N SER A 242 5.00 -6.84 -11.13
CA SER A 242 4.23 -6.11 -10.09
C SER A 242 4.91 -4.78 -9.75
N ALA A 243 6.24 -4.74 -9.65
CA ALA A 243 6.98 -3.50 -9.42
C ALA A 243 6.80 -2.50 -10.57
N ALA A 244 6.80 -2.97 -11.82
CA ALA A 244 6.49 -2.13 -12.98
C ALA A 244 5.06 -1.56 -12.91
N PHE A 245 4.09 -2.36 -12.46
CA PHE A 245 2.73 -1.88 -12.21
C PHE A 245 2.72 -0.75 -11.16
N TRP A 246 3.34 -0.94 -10.00
CA TRP A 246 3.37 0.05 -8.92
C TRP A 246 4.13 1.32 -9.28
N CYS A 247 5.17 1.21 -10.10
CA CYS A 247 5.88 2.34 -10.70
C CYS A 247 4.91 3.34 -11.37
N LEU A 248 3.86 2.83 -12.03
CA LEU A 248 2.82 3.65 -12.65
C LEU A 248 1.67 3.96 -11.68
N SER A 249 1.12 2.93 -11.02
CA SER A 249 -0.11 3.04 -10.24
C SER A 249 0.00 4.06 -9.11
N ASP A 250 1.12 4.09 -8.38
CA ASP A 250 1.27 5.00 -7.25
C ASP A 250 1.45 6.47 -7.66
N GLN A 251 1.70 6.75 -8.95
CA GLN A 251 1.70 8.12 -9.46
C GLN A 251 0.30 8.75 -9.50
N ALA A 252 -0.77 7.95 -9.33
CA ALA A 252 -2.14 8.45 -9.16
C ALA A 252 -2.30 9.35 -7.93
N TYR A 253 -1.40 9.23 -6.96
CA TYR A 253 -1.40 10.00 -5.71
C TYR A 253 -0.37 11.15 -5.71
N SER A 254 0.40 11.31 -6.79
CA SER A 254 1.46 12.32 -6.92
C SER A 254 1.35 13.09 -8.23
N ALA A 255 1.85 12.56 -9.35
CA ALA A 255 1.80 13.22 -10.65
C ALA A 255 0.38 13.56 -11.10
N TRP A 256 -0.60 12.70 -10.78
CA TRP A 256 -1.99 12.94 -11.16
C TRP A 256 -2.66 14.00 -10.28
N VAL A 257 -2.24 14.14 -9.02
CA VAL A 257 -2.67 15.23 -8.13
C VAL A 257 -2.16 16.57 -8.67
N ASP A 258 -0.92 16.62 -9.15
CA ASP A 258 -0.39 17.80 -9.86
C ASP A 258 -1.17 18.10 -11.15
N GLN A 259 -1.44 17.09 -11.98
CA GLN A 259 -2.25 17.25 -13.19
C GLN A 259 -3.66 17.76 -12.86
N ALA A 260 -4.32 17.18 -11.84
CA ALA A 260 -5.64 17.58 -11.40
C ALA A 260 -5.68 19.06 -10.97
N GLY A 261 -4.59 19.57 -10.39
CA GLY A 261 -4.45 20.98 -10.04
C GLY A 261 -4.55 21.95 -11.23
N ARG A 262 -4.43 21.46 -12.47
CA ARG A 262 -4.57 22.23 -13.72
C ARG A 262 -5.86 21.93 -14.49
N MET A 263 -6.70 21.02 -14.00
CA MET A 263 -7.95 20.59 -14.64
C MET A 263 -9.16 21.38 -14.14
N ASP A 264 -10.31 21.22 -14.80
CA ASP A 264 -11.60 21.67 -14.27
C ASP A 264 -12.11 20.66 -13.23
N LEU A 265 -12.15 21.10 -11.97
CA LEU A 265 -12.49 20.28 -10.81
C LEU A 265 -13.99 20.24 -10.50
N ARG A 266 -14.84 20.86 -11.33
CA ARG A 266 -16.29 20.81 -11.19
C ARG A 266 -16.81 19.47 -11.71
N PHE A 267 -17.29 18.62 -10.81
CA PHE A 267 -17.80 17.31 -11.19
C PHE A 267 -18.98 16.90 -10.30
N LEU A 268 -20.05 16.41 -10.93
CA LEU A 268 -21.31 16.03 -10.26
C LEU A 268 -21.89 17.14 -9.35
N GLY A 269 -21.87 18.39 -9.81
CA GLY A 269 -22.42 19.54 -9.09
C GLY A 269 -21.56 20.04 -7.91
N ASN A 270 -20.42 19.41 -7.62
CA ASN A 270 -19.48 19.83 -6.58
C ASN A 270 -18.14 20.29 -7.19
N THR A 271 -17.40 21.12 -6.45
CA THR A 271 -16.00 21.43 -6.77
C THR A 271 -15.10 20.60 -5.88
N TRP A 272 -14.29 19.75 -6.48
CA TRP A 272 -13.40 18.83 -5.77
C TRP A 272 -12.01 19.43 -5.57
N LEU A 273 -11.27 18.94 -4.58
CA LEU A 273 -9.83 19.22 -4.45
C LEU A 273 -9.03 18.19 -5.26
N PRO A 274 -7.86 18.56 -5.82
CA PRO A 274 -7.03 17.66 -6.62
C PRO A 274 -6.71 16.32 -5.95
N SER A 275 -6.42 16.34 -4.64
CA SER A 275 -6.08 15.14 -3.87
C SER A 275 -7.28 14.27 -3.48
N GLN A 276 -8.51 14.81 -3.54
CA GLN A 276 -9.71 14.03 -3.20
C GLN A 276 -10.09 13.04 -4.29
N ILE A 277 -9.63 13.25 -5.53
CA ILE A 277 -9.95 12.40 -6.68
C ILE A 277 -9.52 10.95 -6.43
N SER A 278 -8.39 10.75 -5.75
CA SER A 278 -7.85 9.43 -5.43
C SER A 278 -8.69 8.64 -4.41
N ALA A 279 -9.66 9.27 -3.72
CA ALA A 279 -10.60 8.57 -2.83
C ALA A 279 -11.48 7.54 -3.57
N VAL A 280 -11.57 7.66 -4.89
CA VAL A 280 -12.32 6.73 -5.73
C VAL A 280 -11.70 5.33 -5.77
N ASN A 281 -10.37 5.19 -5.63
CA ASN A 281 -9.68 3.91 -5.71
C ASN A 281 -10.18 2.89 -4.66
N PRO A 282 -10.13 3.16 -3.35
CA PRO A 282 -10.61 2.20 -2.34
C PRO A 282 -12.11 1.86 -2.49
N LEU A 283 -12.93 2.79 -3.00
CA LEU A 283 -14.34 2.51 -3.32
C LEU A 283 -14.46 1.54 -4.51
N LEU A 284 -13.71 1.80 -5.57
CA LEU A 284 -13.73 0.95 -6.77
C LEU A 284 -13.14 -0.43 -6.48
N VAL A 285 -12.15 -0.55 -5.62
CA VAL A 285 -11.62 -1.85 -5.20
C VAL A 285 -12.72 -2.71 -4.57
N LEU A 286 -13.50 -2.15 -3.63
CA LEU A 286 -14.61 -2.84 -2.98
C LEU A 286 -15.71 -3.26 -3.97
N VAL A 287 -15.91 -2.50 -5.05
CA VAL A 287 -16.89 -2.81 -6.10
C VAL A 287 -16.34 -3.81 -7.13
N PHE A 288 -15.08 -3.65 -7.53
CA PHE A 288 -14.47 -4.41 -8.61
C PHE A 288 -14.12 -5.84 -8.20
N ILE A 289 -13.74 -6.07 -6.94
CA ILE A 289 -13.51 -7.45 -6.44
C ILE A 289 -14.73 -8.35 -6.70
N PRO A 290 -15.93 -8.05 -6.17
CA PRO A 290 -17.11 -8.88 -6.43
C PRO A 290 -17.56 -8.81 -7.89
N ALA A 291 -17.53 -7.63 -8.53
CA ALA A 291 -17.93 -7.51 -9.94
C ALA A 291 -17.05 -8.37 -10.87
N PHE A 292 -15.76 -8.48 -10.58
CA PHE A 292 -14.85 -9.31 -11.37
C PHE A 292 -15.02 -10.78 -11.05
N ALA A 293 -15.15 -11.13 -9.77
CA ALA A 293 -15.35 -12.51 -9.34
C ALA A 293 -16.62 -13.14 -9.93
N TYR A 294 -17.74 -12.42 -9.92
CA TYR A 294 -19.04 -12.95 -10.37
C TYR A 294 -19.39 -12.60 -11.82
N GLY A 295 -18.79 -11.54 -12.39
CA GLY A 295 -19.09 -11.07 -13.74
C GLY A 295 -17.94 -11.29 -14.72
N LEU A 296 -16.84 -10.54 -14.53
CA LEU A 296 -15.74 -10.49 -15.49
C LEU A 296 -15.04 -11.85 -15.67
N TYR A 297 -14.67 -12.52 -14.58
CA TYR A 297 -13.92 -13.78 -14.65
C TYR A 297 -14.73 -14.89 -15.33
N PRO A 298 -16.01 -15.14 -14.95
CA PRO A 298 -16.83 -16.10 -15.68
C PRO A 298 -17.00 -15.74 -17.16
N ALA A 299 -17.18 -14.47 -17.49
CA ALA A 299 -17.33 -14.02 -18.88
C ALA A 299 -16.07 -14.28 -19.71
N LEU A 300 -14.89 -13.89 -19.21
CA LEU A 300 -13.61 -14.15 -19.90
C LEU A 300 -13.32 -15.65 -20.03
N ASN A 301 -13.70 -16.45 -19.03
CA ASN A 301 -13.49 -17.90 -19.03
C ASN A 301 -14.29 -18.63 -20.10
N ARG A 302 -15.32 -17.99 -20.71
CA ARG A 302 -16.05 -18.51 -21.87
C ARG A 302 -15.21 -18.46 -23.16
N PHE A 303 -14.29 -17.52 -23.27
CA PHE A 303 -13.46 -17.33 -24.47
C PHE A 303 -12.11 -18.05 -24.35
N PHE A 304 -11.50 -18.03 -23.18
CA PHE A 304 -10.23 -18.73 -22.92
C PHE A 304 -10.08 -19.07 -21.44
N ARG A 305 -9.34 -20.14 -21.12
CA ARG A 305 -9.08 -20.52 -19.72
C ARG A 305 -8.36 -19.40 -18.97
N LEU A 306 -8.98 -18.82 -17.96
CA LEU A 306 -8.45 -17.68 -17.23
C LEU A 306 -7.55 -18.13 -16.06
N THR A 307 -6.25 -18.33 -16.32
CA THR A 307 -5.26 -18.67 -15.29
C THR A 307 -4.80 -17.45 -14.49
N SER A 308 -4.24 -17.66 -13.29
CA SER A 308 -3.71 -16.56 -12.46
C SER A 308 -2.67 -15.70 -13.19
N LEU A 309 -1.75 -16.32 -13.93
CA LEU A 309 -0.77 -15.60 -14.76
C LEU A 309 -1.43 -14.81 -15.90
N ARG A 310 -2.52 -15.32 -16.50
CA ARG A 310 -3.28 -14.56 -17.50
C ARG A 310 -3.99 -13.35 -16.88
N LYS A 311 -4.58 -13.49 -15.70
CA LYS A 311 -5.19 -12.36 -14.97
C LYS A 311 -4.16 -11.28 -14.68
N ILE A 312 -2.97 -11.66 -14.18
CA ILE A 312 -1.86 -10.73 -13.95
C ILE A 312 -1.49 -10.03 -15.25
N GLY A 313 -1.27 -10.77 -16.34
CA GLY A 313 -0.95 -10.19 -17.65
C GLY A 313 -1.99 -9.20 -18.17
N ILE A 314 -3.28 -9.49 -18.02
CA ILE A 314 -4.38 -8.57 -18.37
C ILE A 314 -4.32 -7.32 -17.47
N GLY A 315 -4.10 -7.50 -16.16
CA GLY A 315 -3.97 -6.41 -15.20
C GLY A 315 -2.85 -5.42 -15.55
N LEU A 316 -1.72 -5.93 -16.07
CA LEU A 316 -0.57 -5.12 -16.50
C LEU A 316 -0.86 -4.23 -17.73
N VAL A 317 -1.91 -4.49 -18.51
CA VAL A 317 -2.27 -3.65 -19.66
C VAL A 317 -2.98 -2.37 -19.24
N PHE A 318 -3.75 -2.40 -18.14
CA PHE A 318 -4.57 -1.26 -17.71
C PHE A 318 -3.75 0.01 -17.40
N PRO A 319 -2.60 -0.04 -16.71
CA PRO A 319 -1.76 1.14 -16.51
C PRO A 319 -1.26 1.78 -17.81
N VAL A 320 -1.03 1.00 -18.87
CA VAL A 320 -0.66 1.55 -20.19
C VAL A 320 -1.78 2.46 -20.69
N ILE A 321 -3.01 1.96 -20.69
CA ILE A 321 -4.19 2.71 -21.16
C ILE A 321 -4.42 3.95 -20.29
N ALA A 322 -4.29 3.79 -18.96
CA ALA A 322 -4.44 4.89 -18.01
C ALA A 322 -3.41 6.01 -18.26
N PHE A 323 -2.15 5.67 -18.53
CA PHE A 323 -1.10 6.66 -18.79
C PHE A 323 -1.19 7.29 -20.18
N LEU A 324 -1.69 6.56 -21.19
CA LEU A 324 -2.03 7.16 -22.49
C LEU A 324 -3.16 8.19 -22.35
N LEU A 325 -4.15 7.91 -21.50
CA LEU A 325 -5.20 8.87 -21.17
C LEU A 325 -4.62 10.10 -20.46
N SER A 326 -3.75 9.93 -19.47
CA SER A 326 -3.07 11.05 -18.80
C SER A 326 -2.18 11.86 -19.74
N ALA A 327 -1.51 11.22 -20.69
CA ALA A 327 -0.73 11.90 -21.73
C ALA A 327 -1.64 12.75 -22.64
N TRP A 328 -2.79 12.21 -23.04
CA TRP A 328 -3.79 12.96 -23.80
C TRP A 328 -4.33 14.15 -23.01
N ILE A 329 -4.64 13.99 -21.72
CA ILE A 329 -5.05 15.09 -20.84
C ILE A 329 -3.97 16.19 -20.84
N GLU A 330 -2.68 15.85 -20.67
CA GLU A 330 -1.60 16.83 -20.71
C GLU A 330 -1.54 17.59 -22.03
N GLN A 331 -1.70 16.93 -23.17
CA GLN A 331 -1.70 17.60 -24.47
C GLN A 331 -2.82 18.64 -24.57
N ARG A 332 -4.00 18.34 -24.02
CA ARG A 332 -5.13 19.28 -24.00
C ARG A 332 -4.87 20.46 -23.07
N LEU A 333 -4.31 20.19 -21.88
CA LEU A 333 -3.92 21.24 -20.93
C LEU A 333 -2.86 22.17 -21.53
N ALA A 334 -1.86 21.63 -22.23
CA ALA A 334 -0.82 22.40 -22.93
C ALA A 334 -1.40 23.26 -24.06
N ALA A 335 -2.49 22.83 -24.69
CA ALA A 335 -3.23 23.61 -25.68
C ALA A 335 -4.18 24.66 -25.06
N GLY A 336 -4.14 24.87 -23.73
CA GLY A 336 -5.00 25.82 -23.02
C GLY A 336 -6.43 25.32 -22.76
N ILE A 337 -6.73 24.05 -23.06
CA ILE A 337 -8.06 23.47 -22.87
C ILE A 337 -8.15 22.91 -21.45
N ARG A 338 -9.04 23.46 -20.62
CA ARG A 338 -9.34 22.91 -19.29
C ARG A 338 -10.22 21.68 -19.40
N VAL A 339 -9.59 20.50 -19.30
CA VAL A 339 -10.27 19.21 -19.33
C VAL A 339 -10.92 18.95 -17.96
N ASN A 340 -12.13 18.39 -17.97
CA ASN A 340 -12.85 18.04 -16.74
C ASN A 340 -12.20 16.85 -16.01
N VAL A 341 -12.15 16.92 -14.68
CA VAL A 341 -11.55 15.90 -13.80
C VAL A 341 -12.22 14.52 -13.90
N GLY A 342 -13.43 14.42 -14.45
CA GLY A 342 -14.10 13.15 -14.75
C GLY A 342 -13.26 12.19 -15.61
N TRP A 343 -12.37 12.71 -16.47
CA TRP A 343 -11.43 11.86 -17.24
C TRP A 343 -10.38 11.18 -16.35
N GLN A 344 -9.93 11.83 -15.27
CA GLN A 344 -9.04 11.17 -14.31
C GLN A 344 -9.75 10.11 -13.49
N LEU A 345 -11.07 10.20 -13.27
CA LEU A 345 -11.82 9.13 -12.62
C LEU A 345 -11.85 7.87 -13.48
N LEU A 346 -11.95 8.01 -14.81
CA LEU A 346 -11.78 6.89 -15.73
C LEU A 346 -10.36 6.30 -15.62
N GLY A 347 -9.34 7.15 -15.55
CA GLY A 347 -7.96 6.72 -15.31
C GLY A 347 -7.81 5.90 -14.02
N HIS A 348 -8.40 6.37 -12.90
CA HIS A 348 -8.37 5.66 -11.63
C HIS A 348 -9.13 4.34 -11.70
N ALA A 349 -10.24 4.28 -12.43
CA ALA A 349 -10.96 3.04 -12.68
C ALA A 349 -10.11 2.03 -13.46
N LEU A 350 -9.38 2.47 -14.49
CA LEU A 350 -8.45 1.59 -15.21
C LEU A 350 -7.35 1.08 -14.27
N LEU A 351 -6.69 1.96 -13.51
CA LEU A 351 -5.65 1.54 -12.55
C LEU A 351 -6.19 0.57 -11.50
N THR A 352 -7.38 0.81 -10.97
CA THR A 352 -8.03 -0.05 -9.97
C THR A 352 -8.42 -1.41 -10.55
N ALA A 353 -8.90 -1.46 -11.79
CA ALA A 353 -9.14 -2.71 -12.50
C ALA A 353 -7.84 -3.52 -12.67
N GLY A 354 -6.76 -2.83 -13.04
CA GLY A 354 -5.42 -3.40 -13.12
C GLY A 354 -4.93 -3.93 -11.77
N GLU A 355 -5.17 -3.19 -10.68
CA GLU A 355 -4.78 -3.55 -9.31
C GLU A 355 -5.47 -4.84 -8.86
N VAL A 356 -6.78 -4.96 -9.03
CA VAL A 356 -7.54 -6.16 -8.66
C VAL A 356 -7.05 -7.38 -9.45
N LEU A 357 -6.80 -7.21 -10.75
CA LEU A 357 -6.34 -8.29 -11.63
C LEU A 357 -4.87 -8.70 -11.39
N CYS A 358 -3.99 -7.73 -11.14
CA CYS A 358 -2.57 -7.94 -10.96
C CYS A 358 -2.22 -8.23 -9.50
N TYR A 359 -2.38 -7.27 -8.61
CA TYR A 359 -1.93 -7.38 -7.22
C TYR A 359 -2.72 -8.41 -6.42
N GLY A 360 -4.05 -8.36 -6.49
CA GLY A 360 -4.93 -9.34 -5.82
C GLY A 360 -4.59 -10.78 -6.23
N THR A 361 -4.52 -11.02 -7.53
CA THR A 361 -4.17 -12.34 -8.07
C THR A 361 -2.73 -12.74 -7.74
N CYS A 362 -1.77 -11.81 -7.78
CA CYS A 362 -0.37 -12.07 -7.43
C CYS A 362 -0.24 -12.62 -6.00
N LEU A 363 -0.92 -12.01 -5.03
CA LEU A 363 -0.88 -12.47 -3.64
C LEU A 363 -1.45 -13.88 -3.48
N GLU A 364 -2.64 -14.11 -4.02
CA GLU A 364 -3.31 -15.43 -3.99
C GLU A 364 -2.44 -16.50 -4.66
N PHE A 365 -1.92 -16.20 -5.85
CA PHE A 365 -1.02 -17.09 -6.57
C PHE A 365 0.23 -17.41 -5.75
N SER A 366 0.80 -16.41 -5.09
CA SER A 366 2.03 -16.61 -4.31
C SER A 366 1.84 -17.56 -3.13
N TYR A 367 0.66 -17.54 -2.50
CA TYR A 367 0.34 -18.45 -1.41
C TYR A 367 0.15 -19.91 -1.85
N THR A 368 -0.13 -20.18 -3.13
CA THR A 368 -0.18 -21.55 -3.65
C THR A 368 1.18 -22.08 -4.11
N GLN A 369 2.16 -21.18 -4.28
CA GLN A 369 3.50 -21.50 -4.79
C GLN A 369 4.58 -21.58 -3.71
N ALA A 370 4.25 -21.22 -2.46
CA ALA A 370 5.18 -21.19 -1.34
C ALA A 370 4.71 -22.07 -0.17
N PRO A 371 5.63 -22.68 0.59
CA PRO A 371 5.30 -23.43 1.80
C PRO A 371 4.50 -22.58 2.80
N ALA A 372 3.59 -23.22 3.56
CA ALA A 372 2.74 -22.53 4.53
C ALA A 372 3.53 -21.74 5.60
N ARG A 373 4.72 -22.22 5.96
CA ARG A 373 5.65 -21.57 6.91
C ARG A 373 6.23 -20.24 6.40
N MET A 374 6.12 -19.94 5.10
CA MET A 374 6.75 -18.78 4.46
C MET A 374 5.79 -17.65 4.09
N LYS A 375 4.51 -17.72 4.50
CA LYS A 375 3.50 -16.71 4.12
C LYS A 375 3.93 -15.27 4.46
N SER A 376 4.53 -15.04 5.62
CA SER A 376 5.04 -13.72 6.02
C SER A 376 6.20 -13.23 5.13
N ALA A 377 7.11 -14.14 4.75
CA ALA A 377 8.22 -13.82 3.85
C ALA A 377 7.74 -13.49 2.43
N VAL A 378 6.78 -14.28 1.92
CA VAL A 378 6.13 -14.05 0.63
C VAL A 378 5.41 -12.70 0.61
N MET A 379 4.63 -12.39 1.66
CA MET A 379 3.96 -11.10 1.81
C MET A 379 4.97 -9.95 1.82
N SER A 380 6.05 -10.09 2.59
CA SER A 380 7.08 -9.04 2.69
C SER A 380 7.81 -8.83 1.36
N LEU A 381 8.10 -9.91 0.63
CA LEU A 381 8.70 -9.85 -0.70
C LEU A 381 7.75 -9.22 -1.73
N MET A 382 6.45 -9.50 -1.63
CA MET A 382 5.46 -8.84 -2.48
C MET A 382 5.34 -7.34 -2.17
N LEU A 383 5.35 -6.93 -0.89
CA LEU A 383 5.40 -5.51 -0.51
C LEU A 383 6.68 -4.83 -1.02
N ALA A 384 7.80 -5.54 -1.04
CA ALA A 384 9.04 -5.05 -1.63
C ALA A 384 8.92 -4.75 -3.14
N SER A 385 7.95 -5.35 -3.86
CA SER A 385 7.67 -4.95 -5.25
C SER A 385 7.10 -3.54 -5.35
N ILE A 386 6.26 -3.11 -4.40
CA ILE A 386 5.76 -1.73 -4.28
C ILE A 386 6.92 -0.79 -4.00
N SER A 387 7.82 -1.20 -3.09
CA SER A 387 9.04 -0.45 -2.79
C SER A 387 9.90 -0.22 -4.02
N LEU A 388 10.16 -1.28 -4.80
CA LEU A 388 10.93 -1.21 -6.03
C LEU A 388 10.25 -0.31 -7.08
N GLY A 389 8.93 -0.42 -7.26
CA GLY A 389 8.18 0.42 -8.19
C GLY A 389 8.31 1.91 -7.86
N ASN A 390 8.08 2.28 -6.60
CA ASN A 390 8.25 3.66 -6.15
C ASN A 390 9.71 4.13 -6.22
N GLY A 391 10.67 3.26 -5.89
CA GLY A 391 12.10 3.54 -6.02
C GLY A 391 12.50 3.86 -7.46
N LEU A 392 11.95 3.14 -8.44
CA LEU A 392 12.14 3.43 -9.87
C LEU A 392 11.53 4.79 -10.24
N THR A 393 10.32 5.10 -9.78
CA THR A 393 9.70 6.41 -10.02
C THR A 393 10.54 7.53 -9.43
N ALA A 394 11.02 7.40 -8.19
CA ALA A 394 11.91 8.37 -7.57
C ALA A 394 13.22 8.54 -8.36
N LEU A 395 13.81 7.43 -8.82
CA LEU A 395 15.04 7.46 -9.62
C LEU A 395 14.82 8.20 -10.95
N VAL A 396 13.74 7.91 -11.69
CA VAL A 396 13.42 8.60 -12.94
C VAL A 396 13.26 10.09 -12.70
N ASN A 397 12.47 10.50 -11.69
CA ASN A 397 12.26 11.91 -11.38
C ASN A 397 13.55 12.62 -10.92
N LYS A 398 14.50 11.90 -10.31
CA LYS A 398 15.83 12.45 -9.99
C LYS A 398 16.70 12.65 -11.24
N LEU A 399 16.66 11.72 -12.19
CA LEU A 399 17.52 11.75 -13.39
C LEU A 399 17.07 12.78 -14.45
N ILE A 400 15.77 13.09 -14.48
CA ILE A 400 15.21 14.06 -15.42
C ILE A 400 15.39 15.52 -14.97
N GLN A 401 15.76 15.77 -13.71
CA GLN A 401 16.03 17.12 -13.21
C GLN A 401 17.27 17.72 -13.89
N ASN A 402 17.17 18.99 -14.27
CA ASN A 402 18.27 19.81 -14.75
C ASN A 402 18.78 20.75 -13.64
N PRO A 403 20.01 21.28 -13.75
CA PRO A 403 20.56 22.24 -12.77
C PRO A 403 19.76 23.54 -12.64
N ASP A 404 18.96 23.90 -13.64
CA ASP A 404 18.10 25.09 -13.66
C ASP A 404 16.68 24.83 -13.13
N HIS A 405 16.47 23.70 -12.45
CA HIS A 405 15.17 23.23 -11.93
C HIS A 405 14.11 22.92 -13.00
N THR A 406 14.49 22.84 -14.29
CA THR A 406 13.62 22.29 -15.33
C THR A 406 13.72 20.77 -15.41
N ALA A 407 12.82 20.13 -16.15
CA ALA A 407 12.84 18.68 -16.35
C ALA A 407 13.04 18.32 -17.83
N LYS A 408 13.97 17.40 -18.11
CA LYS A 408 14.22 16.80 -19.43
C LYS A 408 12.99 16.08 -20.01
N LEU A 409 12.10 15.64 -19.12
CA LEU A 409 10.90 14.89 -19.45
C LEU A 409 9.73 15.45 -18.64
N SER A 410 8.88 16.25 -19.28
CA SER A 410 7.74 16.90 -18.63
C SER A 410 6.49 16.82 -19.52
N GLY A 411 5.32 17.17 -18.96
CA GLY A 411 4.05 17.18 -19.70
C GLY A 411 3.68 15.80 -20.28
N ALA A 412 3.12 15.79 -21.49
CA ALA A 412 2.70 14.55 -22.16
C ALA A 412 3.83 13.53 -22.39
N PRO A 413 5.05 13.93 -22.82
CA PRO A 413 6.20 13.03 -22.91
C PRO A 413 6.49 12.21 -21.64
N TYR A 414 6.28 12.80 -20.46
CA TYR A 414 6.45 12.10 -19.18
C TYR A 414 5.54 10.87 -19.07
N TYR A 415 4.24 11.06 -19.28
CA TYR A 415 3.27 9.97 -19.22
C TYR A 415 3.48 8.94 -20.34
N LEU A 416 3.88 9.39 -21.53
CA LEU A 416 4.21 8.50 -22.65
C LEU A 416 5.43 7.62 -22.35
N ALA A 417 6.46 8.14 -21.68
CA ALA A 417 7.64 7.36 -21.31
C ALA A 417 7.28 6.24 -20.32
N PHE A 418 6.45 6.52 -19.31
CA PHE A 418 5.97 5.48 -18.38
C PHE A 418 5.03 4.48 -19.08
N ALA A 419 4.17 4.93 -19.99
CA ALA A 419 3.35 4.03 -20.80
C ALA A 419 4.21 3.11 -21.69
N ALA A 420 5.28 3.63 -22.28
CA ALA A 420 6.23 2.85 -23.07
C ALA A 420 6.98 1.83 -22.20
N PHE A 421 7.48 2.25 -21.04
CA PHE A 421 8.11 1.35 -20.06
C PHE A 421 7.18 0.19 -19.67
N MET A 422 5.91 0.49 -19.36
CA MET A 422 4.94 -0.53 -19.00
C MET A 422 4.57 -1.42 -20.19
N THR A 423 4.50 -0.87 -21.40
CA THR A 423 4.28 -1.66 -22.63
C THR A 423 5.40 -2.68 -22.83
N VAL A 424 6.66 -2.27 -22.62
CA VAL A 424 7.81 -3.19 -22.66
C VAL A 424 7.68 -4.26 -21.58
N ALA A 425 7.29 -3.89 -20.35
CA ALA A 425 7.07 -4.85 -19.26
C ALA A 425 5.98 -5.88 -19.62
N VAL A 426 4.88 -5.46 -20.23
CA VAL A 426 3.81 -6.36 -20.72
C VAL A 426 4.34 -7.30 -21.81
N VAL A 427 5.07 -6.78 -22.80
CA VAL A 427 5.63 -7.59 -23.90
C VAL A 427 6.60 -8.65 -23.37
N VAL A 428 7.45 -8.28 -22.40
CA VAL A 428 8.39 -9.20 -21.75
C VAL A 428 7.68 -10.19 -20.81
N TYR A 429 6.57 -9.78 -20.19
CA TYR A 429 5.79 -10.65 -19.30
C TYR A 429 5.26 -11.89 -20.02
N VAL A 430 4.77 -11.73 -21.25
CA VAL A 430 4.14 -12.83 -22.01
C VAL A 430 5.04 -14.08 -22.12
N PRO A 431 6.27 -14.02 -22.68
CA PRO A 431 7.13 -15.19 -22.77
C PRO A 431 7.58 -15.72 -21.40
N VAL A 432 7.70 -14.86 -20.38
CA VAL A 432 8.03 -15.27 -19.01
C VAL A 432 6.88 -16.09 -18.41
N ALA A 433 5.65 -15.60 -18.52
CA ALA A 433 4.46 -16.27 -18.04
C ALA A 433 4.23 -17.61 -18.76
N MET A 434 4.50 -17.68 -20.07
CA MET A 434 4.40 -18.92 -20.85
C MET A 434 5.40 -20.00 -20.40
N ARG A 435 6.59 -19.59 -19.94
CA ARG A 435 7.63 -20.50 -19.45
C ARG A 435 7.54 -20.79 -17.95
N PHE A 436 6.68 -20.09 -17.23
CA PHE A 436 6.55 -20.21 -15.78
C PHE A 436 5.93 -21.57 -15.40
N ARG A 437 6.72 -22.42 -14.72
CA ARG A 437 6.24 -23.72 -14.23
C ARG A 437 5.53 -23.54 -12.89
N VAL A 438 4.20 -23.66 -12.91
CA VAL A 438 3.37 -23.68 -11.70
C VAL A 438 3.66 -24.97 -10.93
N LYS A 439 4.04 -24.85 -9.66
CA LYS A 439 4.17 -25.98 -8.72
C LYS A 439 3.06 -25.80 -7.68
N GLU A 440 1.99 -26.58 -7.77
CA GLU A 440 0.97 -26.57 -6.73
C GLU A 440 1.55 -27.22 -5.47
N LEU A 441 1.91 -26.40 -4.48
CA LEU A 441 2.20 -26.88 -3.14
C LEU A 441 0.86 -26.84 -2.41
N VAL A 442 0.17 -27.97 -2.36
CA VAL A 442 -1.13 -28.10 -1.69
C VAL A 442 -1.02 -27.51 -0.29
N SER A 443 -1.75 -26.43 -0.02
CA SER A 443 -1.81 -25.82 1.30
C SER A 443 -2.68 -26.69 2.20
N GLY A 444 -2.09 -27.72 2.81
CA GLY A 444 -2.74 -28.62 3.75
C GLY A 444 -2.71 -30.08 3.30
N ALA A 445 -1.56 -30.73 3.44
CA ALA A 445 -1.53 -32.13 3.81
C ALA A 445 -1.09 -32.16 5.28
N ASP A 446 -1.94 -32.75 6.11
CA ASP A 446 -1.72 -32.94 7.53
C ASP A 446 -0.35 -33.56 7.83
N ASP A 447 0.42 -32.93 8.72
CA ASP A 447 1.47 -33.58 9.52
C ASP A 447 0.83 -34.46 10.61
N SER A 448 -0.19 -35.24 10.23
CA SER A 448 -0.73 -36.33 11.04
C SER A 448 -0.79 -37.60 10.18
N SER A 449 0.37 -38.21 9.99
CA SER A 449 0.49 -39.63 9.66
C SER A 449 1.40 -40.26 10.71
N PRO A 450 0.89 -41.10 11.62
CA PRO A 450 1.73 -41.85 12.52
C PRO A 450 2.38 -43.02 11.77
N ALA A 451 3.70 -43.13 11.87
CA ALA A 451 4.42 -44.39 11.85
C ALA A 451 5.62 -44.26 12.78
#